data_AF-A0AAU5HNB6-F1
#
_entry.id   AF-A0AAU5HNB6-F1
#
_cell.length_a   1.000
_cell.length_b   1.000
_cell.length_c   1.000
_cell.angle_alpha   90.00
_cell.angle_beta   90.00
_cell.angle_gamma   90.00
#
_symmetry.space_group_name_H-M   'P 1'
#
loop_
_entity.id
_entity.type
_entity.pdbx_description
1 polymer ?
#
loop_
_entity_poly.entity_id
_entity_poly.type
_entity_poly.pdbx_seq_one_letter_code
_entity_poly.pdbx_strand_id
1 'polypeptide(L)'
;MSVPEPVQPLDPLIEPTAKDRSVLRRIVSDPLGVGCLAFLLFVIFLGLSSPWLAPVSPNVAELGAVNAPPFSAGHLLGGDASGRDILSRLMWGTRQTLLACVVVLAVSVVLGVTSGLVAGFYRGKFEAISNWLSDAIMSMPGIVLLIALYARTGPNIVAAMTVFGFLIAPSYFRLVRSVVVGVRGELYVDAAKVVGLSDLRIVGRHVLWAVRAPVVIHSSFVLAAGIGIDAGVGFLGLSDPDKASWGGVLQESFGNLYNNKAGVLWPALLISLTVLALVLLGNALRDVLQSSQHSKTLSSRQLREVIGQARGSAGPEAGKRSAPEADAVLSIRGLRIAYPDGDDGVREVVHGVDLAVRRGEIHGLVGESGSGKSQIAFSTLGILPREAVILGGSILLDGEDLLASEDHMRQARGRRIAYVPQEPMSNLDPCFTIGAQLVHGLRAVKKMTKREAERELLALLARVGIKDPERVFRQYPHQISGGMAQRVLICGAVASDPELIVADEPTTALDVTVQAEVLELLRELRDERGLAMILVTHNLGVVADLCDTVSVMKDGLIVERSEVDVLFEAPAEEYTQELLSSARRVEIAEV
;
A
#
# COMPACT_ATOMS: atom_id res chain seq x y z
N MET A 1 -31.55 -25.49 40.01
CA MET A 1 -30.28 -24.78 40.26
C MET A 1 -29.18 -25.57 39.56
N SER A 2 -28.93 -25.25 38.29
CA SER A 2 -27.83 -25.79 37.49
C SER A 2 -26.82 -24.67 37.34
N VAL A 3 -25.62 -24.86 37.89
CA VAL A 3 -24.49 -23.95 37.75
C VAL A 3 -24.13 -23.88 36.25
N PRO A 4 -23.98 -22.69 35.63
CA PRO A 4 -23.51 -22.61 34.25
C PRO A 4 -22.02 -23.01 34.21
N GLU A 5 -21.65 -23.87 33.27
CA GLU A 5 -20.26 -24.25 33.03
C GLU A 5 -19.39 -23.02 32.68
N PRO A 6 -18.11 -23.01 33.09
CA PRO A 6 -17.18 -21.96 32.69
C PRO A 6 -16.95 -22.01 31.17
N VAL A 7 -17.18 -20.87 30.51
CA VAL A 7 -16.91 -20.64 29.08
C VAL A 7 -15.45 -21.01 28.77
N GLN A 8 -15.25 -21.99 27.88
CA GLN A 8 -13.92 -22.38 27.41
C GLN A 8 -13.23 -21.19 26.75
N PRO A 9 -11.93 -20.96 27.02
CA PRO A 9 -11.17 -19.94 26.32
C PRO A 9 -11.09 -20.30 24.83
N LEU A 10 -11.49 -19.34 23.98
CA LEU A 10 -11.34 -19.36 22.53
C LEU A 10 -9.93 -19.82 22.16
N ASP A 11 -9.83 -20.90 21.38
CA ASP A 11 -8.61 -21.20 20.64
C ASP A 11 -8.50 -20.18 19.50
N PRO A 12 -7.51 -19.25 19.53
CA PRO A 12 -7.31 -18.38 18.41
C PRO A 12 -6.76 -19.25 17.26
N LEU A 13 -7.61 -19.55 16.29
CA LEU A 13 -7.19 -20.09 14.98
C LEU A 13 -6.42 -18.99 14.23
N ILE A 14 -5.21 -18.74 14.70
CA ILE A 14 -4.21 -17.94 14.02
C ILE A 14 -3.46 -18.91 13.12
N GLU A 15 -3.63 -18.75 11.81
CA GLU A 15 -2.75 -19.36 10.82
C GLU A 15 -1.29 -19.11 11.22
N PRO A 16 -0.40 -20.10 11.05
CA PRO A 16 0.97 -20.00 11.56
C PRO A 16 1.69 -18.80 10.96
N THR A 17 2.03 -17.85 11.84
CA THR A 17 2.76 -16.62 11.54
C THR A 17 3.99 -16.88 10.69
N ALA A 18 4.09 -16.18 9.55
CA ALA A 18 5.33 -16.07 8.82
C ALA A 18 6.36 -15.35 9.70
N LYS A 19 7.28 -16.13 10.31
CA LYS A 19 8.53 -15.63 10.90
C LYS A 19 9.12 -14.54 10.02
N ASP A 20 9.85 -13.59 10.61
CA ASP A 20 10.64 -12.58 9.90
C ASP A 20 11.64 -13.28 8.96
N ARG A 21 11.16 -13.62 7.78
CA ARG A 21 11.91 -14.29 6.74
C ARG A 21 12.76 -13.19 6.12
N SER A 22 14.07 -13.39 6.06
CA SER A 22 14.98 -12.55 5.29
C SER A 22 14.39 -12.29 3.90
N VAL A 23 14.70 -11.16 3.28
CA VAL A 23 14.24 -10.80 1.93
C VAL A 23 14.41 -11.98 0.96
N LEU A 24 15.55 -12.67 1.05
CA LEU A 24 15.84 -13.90 0.30
C LEU A 24 14.81 -15.02 0.54
N ARG A 25 14.44 -15.27 1.80
CA ARG A 25 13.51 -16.33 2.16
C ARG A 25 12.05 -16.00 1.82
N ARG A 26 11.70 -14.72 1.70
CA ARG A 26 10.39 -14.27 1.20
C ARG A 26 10.30 -14.40 -0.33
N ILE A 27 11.37 -14.04 -1.05
CA ILE A 27 11.46 -14.28 -2.51
C ILE A 27 11.40 -15.78 -2.82
N VAL A 28 12.08 -16.61 -2.02
CA VAL A 28 12.06 -18.08 -2.20
C VAL A 28 10.68 -18.69 -1.89
N SER A 29 9.79 -17.99 -1.20
CA SER A 29 8.41 -18.44 -1.00
C SER A 29 7.44 -18.03 -2.10
N ASP A 30 7.82 -17.14 -3.01
CA ASP A 30 7.03 -16.79 -4.19
C ASP A 30 7.43 -17.69 -5.38
N PRO A 31 6.53 -18.56 -5.89
CA PRO A 31 6.81 -19.46 -7.01
C PRO A 31 7.28 -18.72 -8.27
N LEU A 32 6.73 -17.53 -8.55
CA LEU A 32 7.10 -16.74 -9.72
C LEU A 32 8.48 -16.09 -9.53
N GLY A 33 8.74 -15.55 -8.34
CA GLY A 33 10.03 -15.01 -7.95
C GLY A 33 11.15 -16.06 -8.04
N VAL A 34 10.90 -17.28 -7.56
CA VAL A 34 11.85 -18.41 -7.66
C VAL A 34 12.12 -18.79 -9.11
N GLY A 35 11.06 -18.92 -9.93
CA GLY A 35 11.21 -19.28 -11.35
C GLY A 35 12.06 -18.26 -12.11
N CYS A 36 11.80 -16.97 -11.91
CA CYS A 36 12.56 -15.88 -12.55
C CYS A 36 14.01 -15.85 -12.07
N LEU A 37 14.23 -16.00 -10.76
CA LEU A 37 15.59 -16.02 -10.18
C LEU A 37 16.39 -17.23 -10.69
N ALA A 38 15.79 -18.41 -10.73
CA ALA A 38 16.42 -19.62 -11.24
C ALA A 38 16.80 -19.48 -12.72
N PHE A 39 15.90 -18.92 -13.54
CA PHE A 39 16.18 -18.66 -14.95
C PHE A 39 17.35 -17.67 -15.14
N LEU A 40 17.36 -16.55 -14.42
CA LEU A 40 18.44 -15.56 -14.52
C LEU A 40 19.78 -16.12 -14.04
N LEU A 41 19.79 -16.88 -12.94
CA LEU A 41 21.00 -17.57 -12.47
C LEU A 41 21.49 -18.60 -13.49
N PHE A 42 20.59 -19.30 -14.16
CA PHE A 42 20.93 -20.22 -15.24
C PHE A 42 21.56 -19.49 -16.44
N VAL A 43 20.98 -18.37 -16.88
CA VAL A 43 21.56 -17.54 -17.96
C VAL A 43 22.94 -17.02 -17.56
N ILE A 44 23.10 -16.50 -16.35
CA ILE A 44 24.40 -16.04 -15.82
C ILE A 44 25.41 -17.18 -15.82
N PHE A 45 25.01 -18.36 -15.32
CA PHE A 45 25.87 -19.54 -15.29
C PHE A 45 26.32 -19.98 -16.68
N LEU A 46 25.39 -20.03 -17.65
CA LEU A 46 25.71 -20.35 -19.04
C LEU A 46 26.70 -19.35 -19.66
N GLY A 47 26.53 -18.06 -19.39
CA GLY A 47 27.41 -17.01 -19.91
C GLY A 47 28.82 -17.07 -19.32
N LEU A 48 28.93 -17.18 -17.99
CA LEU A 48 30.22 -17.24 -17.30
C LEU A 48 30.98 -18.54 -17.58
N SER A 49 30.26 -19.65 -17.73
CA SER A 49 30.83 -20.96 -17.99
C SER A 49 30.97 -21.29 -19.47
N SER A 50 30.68 -20.32 -20.36
CA SER A 50 30.77 -20.49 -21.82
C SER A 50 32.13 -21.00 -22.32
N PRO A 51 33.30 -20.64 -21.74
CA PRO A 51 34.58 -21.19 -22.20
C PRO A 51 34.75 -22.69 -22.00
N TRP A 52 33.97 -23.28 -21.07
CA TRP A 52 34.05 -24.71 -20.74
C TRP A 52 32.84 -25.51 -21.25
N LEU A 53 31.66 -24.89 -21.29
CA LEU A 53 30.41 -25.56 -21.67
C LEU A 53 30.04 -25.39 -23.15
N ALA A 54 30.54 -24.37 -23.84
CA ALA A 54 30.18 -24.16 -25.24
C ALA A 54 30.74 -25.32 -26.10
N PRO A 55 29.91 -25.95 -26.96
CA PRO A 55 30.34 -27.06 -27.81
C PRO A 55 31.56 -26.72 -28.68
N VAL A 56 31.57 -25.50 -29.26
CA VAL A 56 32.64 -25.04 -30.15
C VAL A 56 32.93 -23.55 -29.86
N SER A 57 34.10 -23.07 -30.26
CA SER A 57 34.41 -21.63 -30.24
C SER A 57 33.42 -20.86 -31.15
N PRO A 58 32.97 -19.66 -30.73
CA PRO A 58 31.85 -18.94 -31.38
C PRO A 58 32.13 -18.52 -32.83
N ASN A 59 33.39 -18.51 -33.26
CA ASN A 59 33.81 -18.07 -34.59
C ASN A 59 34.21 -19.25 -35.50
N VAL A 60 34.15 -20.49 -35.01
CA VAL A 60 34.47 -21.68 -35.83
C VAL A 60 33.28 -21.94 -36.76
N ALA A 61 33.58 -21.96 -38.06
CA ALA A 61 32.62 -22.20 -39.12
C ALA A 61 32.82 -23.59 -39.72
N GLU A 62 31.76 -24.38 -39.78
CA GLU A 62 31.71 -25.67 -40.47
C GLU A 62 30.88 -25.54 -41.75
N LEU A 63 31.53 -25.66 -42.92
CA LEU A 63 30.86 -25.49 -44.21
C LEU A 63 29.69 -26.48 -44.43
N GLY A 64 29.75 -27.67 -43.84
CA GLY A 64 28.67 -28.66 -43.89
C GLY A 64 27.46 -28.31 -43.03
N ALA A 65 27.60 -27.34 -42.11
CA ALA A 65 26.56 -26.92 -41.17
C ALA A 65 25.91 -25.58 -41.54
N VAL A 66 26.20 -25.03 -42.72
CA VAL A 66 25.57 -23.79 -43.22
C VAL A 66 24.05 -23.97 -43.24
N ASN A 67 23.35 -23.09 -42.52
CA ASN A 67 21.89 -23.15 -42.37
C ASN A 67 21.36 -24.48 -41.81
N ALA A 68 22.19 -25.21 -41.04
CA ALA A 68 21.78 -26.47 -40.47
C ALA A 68 20.52 -26.28 -39.60
N PRO A 69 19.50 -27.14 -39.75
CA PRO A 69 18.30 -27.07 -38.92
C PRO A 69 18.65 -27.38 -37.45
N PRO A 70 17.78 -26.98 -36.50
CA PRO A 70 17.91 -27.38 -35.11
C PRO A 70 18.07 -28.91 -34.95
N PHE A 71 18.76 -29.34 -33.90
CA PHE A 71 19.07 -30.74 -33.59
C PHE A 71 19.97 -31.46 -34.61
N SER A 72 20.71 -30.70 -35.42
CA SER A 72 21.77 -31.27 -36.27
C SER A 72 22.97 -31.71 -35.42
N ALA A 73 23.73 -32.70 -35.89
CA ALA A 73 24.90 -33.20 -35.16
C ALA A 73 25.90 -32.06 -34.88
N GLY A 74 26.26 -31.87 -33.61
CA GLY A 74 27.13 -30.77 -33.17
C GLY A 74 26.48 -29.37 -33.15
N HIS A 75 25.23 -29.22 -33.61
CA HIS A 75 24.54 -27.94 -33.79
C HIS A 75 23.12 -28.01 -33.21
N LEU A 76 23.02 -28.02 -31.87
CA LEU A 76 21.75 -28.26 -31.16
C LEU A 76 20.67 -27.24 -31.51
N LEU A 77 21.04 -25.96 -31.59
CA LEU A 77 20.13 -24.87 -32.01
C LEU A 77 20.20 -24.57 -33.51
N GLY A 78 20.99 -25.34 -34.27
CA GLY A 78 21.24 -25.15 -35.68
C GLY A 78 22.49 -24.32 -35.99
N GLY A 79 22.80 -24.24 -37.28
CA GLY A 79 23.93 -23.47 -37.82
C GLY A 79 23.47 -22.16 -38.46
N ASP A 80 24.28 -21.12 -38.33
CA ASP A 80 24.03 -19.83 -38.97
C ASP A 80 24.38 -19.84 -40.48
N ALA A 81 24.26 -18.68 -41.13
CA ALA A 81 24.55 -18.50 -42.56
C ALA A 81 26.02 -18.77 -42.94
N SER A 82 26.92 -18.75 -41.96
CA SER A 82 28.35 -19.07 -42.12
C SER A 82 28.69 -20.48 -41.63
N GLY A 83 27.71 -21.25 -41.15
CA GLY A 83 27.93 -22.59 -40.58
C GLY A 83 28.52 -22.58 -39.17
N ARG A 84 28.35 -21.50 -38.40
CA ARG A 84 28.74 -21.45 -36.98
C ARG A 84 27.58 -21.91 -36.10
N ASP A 85 27.90 -22.54 -34.97
CA ASP A 85 26.90 -23.03 -34.01
C ASP A 85 26.20 -21.89 -33.26
N ILE A 86 24.87 -21.79 -33.43
CA ILE A 86 24.05 -20.74 -32.83
C ILE A 86 24.09 -20.82 -31.29
N LEU A 87 24.11 -22.02 -30.72
CA LEU A 87 24.13 -22.21 -29.26
C LEU A 87 25.42 -21.62 -28.65
N SER A 88 26.57 -22.00 -29.19
CA SER A 88 27.87 -21.50 -28.78
C SER A 88 27.93 -19.98 -28.87
N ARG A 89 27.43 -19.40 -29.97
CA ARG A 89 27.38 -17.94 -30.13
C ARG A 89 26.49 -17.24 -29.11
N LEU A 90 25.32 -17.80 -28.78
CA LEU A 90 24.45 -17.24 -27.75
C LEU A 90 25.07 -17.33 -26.35
N MET A 91 25.72 -18.45 -26.00
CA MET A 91 26.40 -18.62 -24.71
C MET A 91 27.55 -17.63 -24.53
N TRP A 92 28.41 -17.48 -25.55
CA TRP A 92 29.49 -16.49 -25.53
C TRP A 92 28.94 -15.05 -25.57
N GLY A 93 27.85 -14.82 -26.29
CA GLY A 93 27.14 -13.55 -26.34
C GLY A 93 26.57 -13.11 -25.00
N THR A 94 26.12 -14.06 -24.17
CA THR A 94 25.62 -13.76 -22.82
C THR A 94 26.66 -13.01 -21.98
N ARG A 95 27.96 -13.31 -22.14
CA ARG A 95 29.02 -12.59 -21.41
C ARG A 95 29.10 -11.11 -21.80
N GLN A 96 28.90 -10.77 -23.07
CA GLN A 96 28.88 -9.38 -23.53
C GLN A 96 27.68 -8.63 -22.98
N THR A 97 26.51 -9.25 -23.01
CA THR A 97 25.28 -8.66 -22.47
C THR A 97 25.35 -8.50 -20.94
N LEU A 98 25.94 -9.46 -20.20
CA LEU A 98 26.18 -9.30 -18.77
C LEU A 98 27.14 -8.13 -18.47
N LEU A 99 28.21 -8.00 -19.24
CA LEU A 99 29.13 -6.84 -19.10
C LEU A 99 28.39 -5.53 -19.36
N ALA A 100 27.57 -5.46 -20.41
CA ALA A 100 26.75 -4.29 -20.72
C ALA A 100 25.82 -3.92 -19.55
N CYS A 101 25.08 -4.90 -19.04
CA CYS A 101 24.20 -4.74 -17.88
C CYS A 101 24.93 -4.17 -16.66
N VAL A 102 26.10 -4.72 -16.31
CA VAL A 102 26.91 -4.26 -15.17
C VAL A 102 27.35 -2.81 -15.36
N VAL A 103 27.84 -2.45 -16.55
CA VAL A 103 28.34 -1.09 -16.83
C VAL A 103 27.20 -0.07 -16.80
N VAL A 104 26.09 -0.33 -17.50
CA VAL A 104 24.91 0.56 -17.51
C VAL A 104 24.40 0.77 -16.09
N LEU A 105 24.24 -0.32 -15.33
CA LEU A 105 23.70 -0.25 -13.98
C LEU A 105 24.64 0.52 -13.04
N ALA A 106 25.94 0.22 -13.06
CA ALA A 106 26.91 0.89 -12.21
C ALA A 106 26.94 2.40 -12.47
N VAL A 107 27.04 2.82 -13.74
CA VAL A 107 27.11 4.25 -14.09
C VAL A 107 25.80 4.96 -13.76
N SER A 108 24.65 4.39 -14.13
CA SER A 108 23.34 5.02 -13.92
C SER A 108 22.97 5.14 -12.43
N VAL A 109 23.25 4.10 -11.63
CA VAL A 109 23.01 4.10 -10.18
C VAL A 109 23.95 5.08 -9.49
N VAL A 110 25.25 5.02 -9.77
CA VAL A 110 26.24 5.89 -9.10
C VAL A 110 25.92 7.36 -9.38
N LEU A 111 25.69 7.75 -10.64
CA LEU A 111 25.41 9.14 -10.98
C LEU A 111 24.01 9.58 -10.53
N GLY A 112 22.99 8.78 -10.80
CA GLY A 112 21.60 9.15 -10.56
C GLY A 112 21.21 9.12 -9.08
N VAL A 113 21.62 8.09 -8.33
CA VAL A 113 21.30 7.99 -6.90
C VAL A 113 22.05 9.06 -6.10
N THR A 114 23.33 9.29 -6.38
CA THR A 114 24.09 10.32 -5.66
C THR A 114 23.54 11.72 -5.93
N SER A 115 23.32 12.09 -7.20
CA SER A 115 22.74 13.39 -7.55
C SER A 115 21.31 13.56 -7.00
N GLY A 116 20.49 12.51 -7.02
CA GLY A 116 19.13 12.52 -6.49
C GLY A 116 19.06 12.71 -4.98
N LEU A 117 19.94 12.01 -4.24
CA LEU A 117 20.07 12.15 -2.79
C LEU A 117 20.46 13.58 -2.41
N VAL A 118 21.49 14.13 -3.07
CA VAL A 118 21.98 15.48 -2.79
C VAL A 118 20.92 16.54 -3.14
N ALA A 119 20.29 16.44 -4.32
CA ALA A 119 19.29 17.40 -4.75
C ALA A 119 18.02 17.37 -3.90
N GLY A 120 17.53 16.17 -3.55
CA GLY A 120 16.36 16.02 -2.69
C GLY A 120 16.63 16.49 -1.25
N PHE A 121 17.82 16.20 -0.71
CA PHE A 121 18.13 16.52 0.68
C PHE A 121 18.44 18.00 0.89
N TYR A 122 19.29 18.61 0.06
CA TYR A 122 19.73 20.01 0.27
C TYR A 122 18.78 21.05 -0.31
N ARG A 123 18.06 20.74 -1.41
CA ARG A 123 17.20 21.66 -2.18
C ARG A 123 17.94 22.92 -2.69
N GLY A 124 17.27 23.75 -3.49
CA GLY A 124 17.78 25.07 -3.91
C GLY A 124 18.52 25.08 -5.26
N LYS A 125 19.62 25.83 -5.37
CA LYS A 125 20.31 26.03 -6.68
C LYS A 125 20.84 24.73 -7.29
N PHE A 126 21.38 23.84 -6.46
CA PHE A 126 21.88 22.54 -6.93
C PHE A 126 20.74 21.68 -7.49
N GLU A 127 19.57 21.70 -6.85
CA GLU A 127 18.38 21.01 -7.32
C GLU A 127 17.90 21.58 -8.66
N ALA A 128 17.83 22.90 -8.81
CA ALA A 128 17.45 23.55 -10.07
C ALA A 128 18.41 23.20 -11.22
N ILE A 129 19.72 23.26 -10.97
CA ILE A 129 20.75 22.89 -11.97
C ILE A 129 20.66 21.40 -12.32
N SER A 130 20.48 20.53 -11.32
CA SER A 130 20.38 19.08 -11.55
C SER A 130 19.12 18.71 -12.32
N ASN A 131 17.99 19.36 -12.05
CA ASN A 131 16.76 19.18 -12.82
C ASN A 131 16.95 19.63 -14.27
N TRP A 132 17.52 20.82 -14.49
CA TRP A 132 17.79 21.31 -15.84
C TRP A 132 18.73 20.38 -16.62
N LEU A 133 19.81 19.92 -15.98
CA LEU A 133 20.75 18.98 -16.59
C LEU A 133 20.07 17.62 -16.89
N SER A 134 19.27 17.12 -15.95
CA SER A 134 18.46 15.91 -16.13
C SER A 134 17.54 16.04 -17.34
N ASP A 135 16.83 17.16 -17.48
CA ASP A 135 15.91 17.42 -18.58
C ASP A 135 16.65 17.53 -19.92
N ALA A 136 17.80 18.21 -19.93
CA ALA A 136 18.66 18.31 -21.10
C ALA A 136 19.15 16.93 -21.57
N ILE A 137 19.62 16.08 -20.64
CA ILE A 137 20.09 14.74 -20.97
C ILE A 137 18.95 13.87 -21.52
N MET A 138 17.76 13.90 -20.90
CA MET A 138 16.60 13.13 -21.36
C MET A 138 16.04 13.61 -22.70
N SER A 139 16.35 14.84 -23.11
CA SER A 139 15.99 15.33 -24.45
C SER A 139 16.85 14.72 -25.56
N MET A 140 18.01 14.14 -25.22
CA MET A 140 18.92 13.57 -26.21
C MET A 140 18.38 12.21 -26.74
N PRO A 141 18.36 12.00 -28.07
CA PRO A 141 17.98 10.72 -28.65
C PRO A 141 19.07 9.67 -28.42
N GLY A 142 18.90 8.84 -27.39
CA GLY A 142 19.96 7.95 -26.88
C GLY A 142 20.54 6.99 -27.92
N ILE A 143 19.69 6.34 -28.74
CA ILE A 143 20.18 5.41 -29.77
C ILE A 143 21.01 6.10 -30.85
N VAL A 144 20.65 7.33 -31.22
CA VAL A 144 21.38 8.11 -32.23
C VAL A 144 22.77 8.48 -31.71
N LEU A 145 22.87 8.85 -30.42
CA LEU A 145 24.15 9.14 -29.79
C LEU A 145 25.05 7.90 -29.74
N LEU A 146 24.48 6.73 -29.44
CA LEU A 146 25.22 5.47 -29.47
C LEU A 146 25.72 5.15 -30.87
N ILE A 147 24.89 5.28 -31.91
CA ILE A 147 25.31 5.06 -33.30
C ILE A 147 26.48 5.99 -33.67
N ALA A 148 26.38 7.28 -33.32
CA ALA A 148 27.45 8.25 -33.56
C ALA A 148 28.74 7.90 -32.80
N LEU A 149 28.63 7.41 -31.56
CA LEU A 149 29.76 6.93 -30.77
C LEU A 149 30.44 5.74 -31.46
N TYR A 150 29.66 4.72 -31.86
CA TYR A 150 30.16 3.55 -32.57
C TYR A 150 30.86 3.92 -33.87
N ALA A 151 30.31 4.86 -34.64
CA ALA A 151 30.95 5.35 -35.87
C ALA A 151 32.32 6.00 -35.61
N ARG A 152 32.53 6.58 -34.42
CA ARG A 152 33.77 7.29 -34.06
C ARG A 152 34.80 6.43 -33.34
N THR A 153 34.36 5.54 -32.45
CA THR A 153 35.22 4.72 -31.59
C THR A 153 35.36 3.28 -32.07
N GLY A 154 34.55 2.87 -33.05
CA GLY A 154 34.36 1.47 -33.39
C GLY A 154 33.57 0.69 -32.33
N PRO A 155 33.47 -0.63 -32.49
CA PRO A 155 32.73 -1.51 -31.58
C PRO A 155 33.32 -1.53 -30.16
N ASN A 156 32.78 -0.69 -29.26
CA ASN A 156 33.19 -0.63 -27.86
C ASN A 156 31.98 -0.61 -26.92
N ILE A 157 31.58 -1.80 -26.49
CA ILE A 157 30.43 -2.02 -25.62
C ILE A 157 30.56 -1.29 -24.28
N VAL A 158 31.76 -1.22 -23.70
CA VAL A 158 31.99 -0.54 -22.41
C VAL A 158 31.76 0.96 -22.57
N ALA A 159 32.30 1.58 -23.62
CA ALA A 159 32.09 3.00 -23.91
C ALA A 159 30.61 3.30 -24.19
N ALA A 160 29.97 2.48 -25.05
CA ALA A 160 28.56 2.62 -25.39
C ALA A 160 27.65 2.52 -24.15
N MET A 161 27.87 1.51 -23.31
CA MET A 161 27.08 1.29 -22.11
C MET A 161 27.37 2.31 -21.00
N THR A 162 28.56 2.88 -20.96
CA THR A 162 28.89 4.01 -20.08
C THR A 162 28.09 5.25 -20.49
N VAL A 163 28.08 5.58 -21.79
CA VAL A 163 27.28 6.69 -22.33
C VAL A 163 25.79 6.43 -22.11
N PHE A 164 25.31 5.22 -22.36
CA PHE A 164 23.92 4.87 -22.11
C PHE A 164 23.56 4.95 -20.61
N GLY A 165 24.43 4.47 -19.72
CA GLY A 165 24.26 4.61 -18.27
C GLY A 165 24.16 6.06 -17.83
N PHE A 166 24.96 6.96 -18.42
CA PHE A 166 24.85 8.40 -18.21
C PHE A 166 23.51 8.97 -18.70
N LEU A 167 23.04 8.54 -19.89
CA LEU A 167 21.74 8.96 -20.42
C LEU A 167 20.55 8.50 -19.55
N ILE A 168 20.69 7.36 -18.85
CA ILE A 168 19.66 6.79 -17.97
C ILE A 168 19.75 7.31 -16.52
N ALA A 169 20.90 7.81 -16.08
CA ALA A 169 21.10 8.39 -14.74
C ALA A 169 20.00 9.40 -14.31
N PRO A 170 19.50 10.31 -15.18
CA PRO A 170 18.34 11.16 -14.90
C PRO A 170 17.10 10.45 -14.35
N SER A 171 16.83 9.21 -14.78
CA SER A 171 15.67 8.45 -14.29
C SER A 171 15.81 8.07 -12.81
N TYR A 172 17.01 7.64 -12.39
CA TYR A 172 17.32 7.42 -10.97
C TYR A 172 17.32 8.72 -10.18
N PHE A 173 17.89 9.79 -10.75
CA PHE A 173 17.89 11.12 -10.12
C PHE A 173 16.46 11.55 -9.75
N ARG A 174 15.52 11.48 -10.69
CA ARG A 174 14.12 11.85 -10.47
C ARG A 174 13.44 10.98 -9.42
N LEU A 175 13.63 9.66 -9.50
CA LEU A 175 13.06 8.69 -8.56
C LEU A 175 13.57 8.91 -7.14
N VAL A 176 14.89 9.05 -6.99
CA VAL A 176 15.52 9.20 -5.68
C VAL A 176 15.16 10.55 -5.09
N ARG A 177 15.22 11.61 -5.89
CA ARG A 177 14.81 12.95 -5.45
C ARG A 177 13.37 12.95 -4.92
N SER A 178 12.41 12.36 -5.64
CA SER A 178 11.00 12.39 -5.21
C SER A 178 10.80 11.72 -3.84
N VAL A 179 11.44 10.57 -3.62
CA VAL A 179 11.40 9.86 -2.33
C VAL A 179 12.08 10.67 -1.22
N VAL A 180 13.26 11.23 -1.50
CA VAL A 180 14.03 12.00 -0.52
C VAL A 180 13.29 13.26 -0.10
N VAL A 181 12.61 13.95 -1.02
CA VAL A 181 11.80 15.14 -0.71
C VAL A 181 10.70 14.81 0.28
N GLY A 182 10.02 13.67 0.13
CA GLY A 182 9.00 13.21 1.08
C GLY A 182 9.61 12.89 2.45
N VAL A 183 10.66 12.06 2.47
CA VAL A 183 11.33 11.63 3.71
C VAL A 183 11.95 12.79 4.49
N ARG A 184 12.50 13.79 3.80
CA ARG A 184 13.11 14.96 4.46
C ARG A 184 12.10 15.73 5.32
N GLY A 185 10.82 15.72 4.96
CA GLY A 185 9.76 16.43 5.69
C GLY A 185 9.23 15.69 6.93
N GLU A 186 9.74 14.49 7.21
CA GLU A 186 9.29 13.69 8.35
C GLU A 186 9.86 14.17 9.69
N LEU A 187 9.03 14.13 10.74
CA LEU A 187 9.37 14.60 12.08
C LEU A 187 10.64 13.94 12.66
N TYR A 188 10.92 12.67 12.32
CA TYR A 188 12.11 11.98 12.81
C TYR A 188 13.41 12.50 12.17
N VAL A 189 13.35 13.07 10.97
CA VAL A 189 14.52 13.69 10.30
C VAL A 189 14.84 15.01 10.96
N ASP A 190 13.82 15.80 11.32
CA ASP A 190 14.02 17.06 12.03
C ASP A 190 14.47 16.84 13.47
N ALA A 191 13.90 15.84 14.16
CA ALA A 191 14.39 15.42 15.47
C ALA A 191 15.87 15.01 15.42
N ALA A 192 16.29 14.28 14.39
CA ALA A 192 17.69 13.89 14.20
C ALA A 192 18.63 15.10 14.05
N LYS A 193 18.20 16.16 13.37
CA LYS A 193 18.97 17.41 13.24
C LYS A 193 19.06 18.17 14.56
N VAL A 194 17.96 18.24 15.32
CA VAL A 194 17.92 18.90 16.64
C VAL A 194 18.85 18.20 17.64
N VAL A 195 18.96 16.87 17.55
CA VAL A 195 19.88 16.05 18.36
C VAL A 195 21.35 16.18 17.91
N GLY A 196 21.62 16.94 16.84
CA GLY A 196 22.98 17.25 16.37
C GLY A 196 23.61 16.17 15.48
N LEU A 197 22.81 15.29 14.87
CA LEU A 197 23.34 14.35 13.86
C LEU A 197 23.77 15.11 12.60
N SER A 198 24.90 14.71 12.03
CA SER A 198 25.37 15.30 10.76
C SER A 198 24.49 14.85 9.59
N ASP A 199 24.34 15.74 8.61
CA ASP A 199 23.58 15.46 7.37
C ASP A 199 24.00 14.14 6.71
N LEU A 200 25.30 13.83 6.67
CA LEU A 200 25.80 12.59 6.08
C LEU A 200 25.29 11.35 6.83
N ARG A 201 25.19 11.44 8.16
CA ARG A 201 24.69 10.35 9.00
C ARG A 201 23.17 10.23 8.89
N ILE A 202 22.46 11.35 8.75
CA ILE A 202 21.02 11.39 8.51
C ILE A 202 20.71 10.75 7.14
N VAL A 203 21.41 11.18 6.10
CA VAL A 203 21.26 10.64 4.75
C VAL A 203 21.57 9.15 4.72
N GLY A 204 22.71 8.74 5.30
CA GLY A 204 23.13 7.33 5.27
C GLY A 204 22.22 6.40 6.07
N ARG A 205 21.74 6.82 7.25
CA ARG A 205 20.97 5.94 8.16
C ARG A 205 19.46 5.99 7.91
N HIS A 206 18.91 7.15 7.60
CA HIS A 206 17.47 7.36 7.54
C HIS A 206 16.96 7.52 6.10
N VAL A 207 17.65 8.31 5.28
CA VAL A 207 17.18 8.62 3.91
C VAL A 207 17.49 7.49 2.93
N LEU A 208 18.71 6.95 2.93
CA LEU A 208 19.14 5.88 2.02
C LEU A 208 18.29 4.61 2.20
N TRP A 209 17.83 4.36 3.42
CA TRP A 209 16.97 3.22 3.73
C TRP A 209 15.59 3.31 3.05
N ALA A 210 15.03 4.52 2.94
CA ALA A 210 13.76 4.73 2.26
C ALA A 210 13.89 4.59 0.73
N VAL A 211 15.05 4.94 0.19
CA VAL A 211 15.32 4.95 -1.25
C VAL A 211 15.71 3.57 -1.81
N ARG A 212 16.26 2.67 -0.98
CA ARG A 212 16.81 1.38 -1.44
C ARG A 212 15.81 0.53 -2.23
N ALA A 213 14.56 0.46 -1.79
CA ALA A 213 13.55 -0.40 -2.40
C ALA A 213 13.17 0.12 -3.79
N PRO A 214 12.75 1.39 -3.94
CA PRO A 214 12.56 2.00 -5.25
C PRO A 214 13.76 1.85 -6.20
N VAL A 215 14.99 2.04 -5.70
CA VAL A 215 16.21 1.93 -6.52
C VAL A 215 16.39 0.50 -7.06
N VAL A 216 16.28 -0.53 -6.21
CA VAL A 216 16.48 -1.91 -6.67
C VAL A 216 15.39 -2.36 -7.65
N ILE A 217 14.14 -1.91 -7.45
CA ILE A 217 13.05 -2.18 -8.39
C ILE A 217 13.35 -1.52 -9.75
N HIS A 218 13.71 -0.24 -9.73
CA HIS A 218 14.04 0.51 -10.95
C HIS A 218 15.25 -0.06 -11.69
N SER A 219 16.23 -0.61 -10.95
CA SER A 219 17.38 -1.34 -11.52
C SER A 219 16.97 -2.50 -12.42
N SER A 220 15.88 -3.18 -12.10
CA SER A 220 15.39 -4.29 -12.93
C SER A 220 14.91 -3.80 -14.31
N PHE A 221 14.22 -2.65 -14.36
CA PHE A 221 13.79 -2.01 -15.60
C PHE A 221 14.97 -1.44 -16.40
N VAL A 222 15.95 -0.85 -15.73
CA VAL A 222 17.15 -0.32 -16.38
C VAL A 222 18.00 -1.43 -16.99
N LEU A 223 18.14 -2.58 -16.31
CA LEU A 223 18.80 -3.75 -16.87
C LEU A 223 18.07 -4.28 -18.09
N ALA A 224 16.74 -4.39 -18.05
CA ALA A 224 15.93 -4.79 -19.20
C ALA A 224 16.10 -3.83 -20.39
N ALA A 225 16.07 -2.52 -20.15
CA ALA A 225 16.32 -1.51 -21.19
C ALA A 225 17.75 -1.59 -21.75
N GLY A 226 18.74 -1.85 -20.89
CA GLY A 226 20.14 -2.05 -21.28
C GLY A 226 20.32 -3.25 -22.22
N ILE A 227 19.68 -4.39 -21.92
CA ILE A 227 19.66 -5.55 -22.82
C ILE A 227 19.02 -5.19 -24.15
N GLY A 228 17.88 -4.48 -24.13
CA GLY A 228 17.19 -4.06 -25.34
C GLY A 228 18.05 -3.15 -26.23
N ILE A 229 18.78 -2.21 -25.63
CA ILE A 229 19.68 -1.30 -26.37
C ILE A 229 20.93 -2.02 -26.87
N ASP A 230 21.56 -2.88 -26.05
CA ASP A 230 22.69 -3.72 -26.47
C ASP A 230 22.32 -4.62 -27.66
N ALA A 231 21.21 -5.34 -27.53
CA ALA A 231 20.69 -6.19 -28.60
C ALA A 231 20.28 -5.38 -29.85
N GLY A 232 19.67 -4.20 -29.67
CA GLY A 232 19.27 -3.33 -30.77
C GLY A 232 20.46 -2.75 -31.54
N VAL A 233 21.51 -2.32 -30.83
CA VAL A 233 22.77 -1.87 -31.46
C VAL A 233 23.45 -3.01 -32.20
N GLY A 234 23.51 -4.20 -31.60
CA GLY A 234 24.02 -5.40 -32.29
C GLY A 234 23.18 -5.76 -33.51
N PHE A 235 21.85 -5.61 -33.42
CA PHE A 235 20.94 -5.84 -34.54
C PHE A 235 21.17 -4.88 -35.71
N LEU A 236 21.58 -3.63 -35.43
CA LEU A 236 21.96 -2.66 -36.44
C LEU A 236 23.33 -2.92 -37.09
N GLY A 237 24.03 -3.98 -36.68
CA GLY A 237 25.35 -4.34 -37.22
C GLY A 237 26.51 -3.54 -36.64
N LEU A 238 26.32 -2.91 -35.46
CA LEU A 238 27.36 -2.12 -34.78
C LEU A 238 28.11 -2.92 -33.70
N SER A 239 27.83 -4.21 -33.55
CA SER A 239 28.58 -5.09 -32.65
C SER A 239 29.96 -5.44 -33.19
N ASP A 240 30.86 -5.83 -32.28
CA ASP A 240 32.19 -6.32 -32.60
C ASP A 240 32.08 -7.64 -33.41
N PRO A 241 32.58 -7.71 -34.66
CA PRO A 241 32.45 -8.91 -35.49
C PRO A 241 33.23 -10.12 -34.95
N ASP A 242 34.27 -9.88 -34.13
CA ASP A 242 35.08 -10.94 -33.54
C ASP A 242 34.46 -11.52 -32.27
N LYS A 243 33.43 -10.87 -31.72
CA LYS A 243 32.75 -11.30 -30.49
C LYS A 243 31.28 -11.56 -30.76
N ALA A 244 30.82 -12.77 -30.44
CA ALA A 244 29.40 -13.06 -30.49
C ALA A 244 28.62 -12.16 -29.53
N SER A 245 27.43 -11.73 -29.94
CA SER A 245 26.46 -10.97 -29.15
C SER A 245 25.04 -11.44 -29.50
N TRP A 246 24.08 -11.30 -28.58
CA TRP A 246 22.70 -11.68 -28.86
C TRP A 246 22.10 -10.90 -30.02
N GLY A 247 22.36 -9.58 -30.07
CA GLY A 247 21.93 -8.70 -31.15
C GLY A 247 22.53 -9.05 -32.51
N GLY A 248 23.84 -9.37 -32.56
CA GLY A 248 24.50 -9.77 -33.80
C GLY A 248 24.01 -11.12 -34.33
N VAL A 249 23.81 -12.10 -33.44
CA VAL A 249 23.21 -13.40 -33.83
C VAL A 249 21.78 -13.21 -34.35
N LEU A 250 21.01 -12.31 -33.73
CA LEU A 250 19.68 -11.96 -34.19
C LEU A 250 19.71 -11.28 -35.56
N GLN A 251 20.62 -10.32 -35.79
CA GLN A 251 20.79 -9.64 -37.08
C GLN A 251 21.04 -10.66 -38.20
N GLU A 252 22.05 -11.51 -38.02
CA GLU A 252 22.47 -12.45 -39.05
C GLU A 252 21.37 -13.47 -39.35
N SER A 253 20.71 -13.97 -38.29
CA SER A 253 19.58 -14.89 -38.44
C SER A 253 18.42 -14.21 -39.17
N PHE A 254 18.16 -12.93 -38.88
CA PHE A 254 17.10 -12.16 -39.53
C PHE A 254 17.41 -11.91 -41.00
N GLY A 255 18.65 -11.55 -41.34
CA GLY A 255 19.11 -11.40 -42.72
C GLY A 255 19.01 -12.69 -43.53
N ASN A 256 19.06 -13.84 -42.85
CA ASN A 256 19.00 -15.17 -43.45
C ASN A 256 17.67 -15.92 -43.19
N LEU A 257 16.62 -15.19 -42.81
CA LEU A 257 15.34 -15.75 -42.36
C LEU A 257 14.69 -16.70 -43.39
N TYR A 258 14.88 -16.43 -44.68
CA TYR A 258 14.31 -17.25 -45.75
C TYR A 258 14.94 -18.65 -45.85
N ASN A 259 16.21 -18.79 -45.47
CA ASN A 259 16.95 -20.05 -45.55
C ASN A 259 16.91 -20.82 -44.23
N ASN A 260 16.98 -20.14 -43.08
CA ASN A 260 16.88 -20.74 -41.76
C ASN A 260 15.90 -19.98 -40.87
N LYS A 261 14.62 -20.34 -40.97
CA LYS A 261 13.53 -19.71 -40.19
C LYS A 261 13.69 -19.90 -38.68
N ALA A 262 14.27 -21.03 -38.26
CA ALA A 262 14.42 -21.35 -36.84
C ALA A 262 15.52 -20.51 -36.16
N GLY A 263 16.54 -20.07 -36.92
CA GLY A 263 17.67 -19.33 -36.38
C GLY A 263 17.31 -18.04 -35.66
N VAL A 264 16.26 -17.34 -36.09
CA VAL A 264 15.80 -16.08 -35.46
C VAL A 264 15.11 -16.31 -34.11
N LEU A 265 14.47 -17.47 -33.92
CA LEU A 265 13.65 -17.73 -32.74
C LEU A 265 14.49 -17.79 -31.46
N TRP A 266 15.68 -18.40 -31.53
CA TRP A 266 16.53 -18.63 -30.36
C TRP A 266 17.06 -17.34 -29.70
N PRO A 267 17.75 -16.42 -30.42
CA PRO A 267 18.16 -15.14 -29.85
C PRO A 267 16.96 -14.32 -29.36
N ALA A 268 15.86 -14.28 -30.12
CA ALA A 268 14.66 -13.54 -29.74
C ALA A 268 14.06 -14.06 -28.42
N LEU A 269 13.89 -15.38 -28.28
CA LEU A 269 13.39 -16.01 -27.05
C LEU A 269 14.31 -15.75 -25.87
N LEU A 270 15.63 -15.88 -26.04
CA LEU A 270 16.59 -15.63 -24.98
C LEU A 270 16.52 -14.18 -24.48
N ILE A 271 16.50 -13.21 -25.39
CA ILE A 271 16.36 -11.78 -25.05
C ILE A 271 15.03 -11.54 -24.34
N SER A 272 13.90 -11.97 -24.91
CA SER A 272 12.57 -11.72 -24.36
C SER A 272 12.36 -12.37 -23.00
N LEU A 273 12.78 -13.63 -22.81
CA LEU A 273 12.65 -14.33 -21.53
C LEU A 273 13.53 -13.70 -20.45
N THR A 274 14.75 -13.25 -20.80
CA THR A 274 15.64 -12.57 -19.85
C THR A 274 15.07 -11.21 -19.42
N VAL A 275 14.57 -10.43 -20.37
CA VAL A 275 13.90 -9.14 -20.09
C VAL A 275 12.67 -9.37 -19.20
N LEU A 276 11.82 -10.35 -19.55
CA LEU A 276 10.63 -10.67 -18.77
C LEU A 276 10.99 -11.12 -17.35
N ALA A 277 11.97 -12.01 -17.20
CA ALA A 277 12.42 -12.49 -15.90
C ALA A 277 12.98 -11.37 -15.01
N LEU A 278 13.73 -10.41 -15.58
CA LEU A 278 14.21 -9.24 -14.85
C LEU A 278 13.05 -8.37 -14.34
N VAL A 279 12.09 -8.04 -15.21
CA VAL A 279 10.94 -7.19 -14.84
C VAL A 279 10.06 -7.87 -13.79
N LEU A 280 9.76 -9.16 -13.97
CA LEU A 280 8.97 -9.93 -13.00
C LEU A 280 9.69 -10.07 -11.66
N LEU A 281 11.01 -10.33 -11.66
CA LEU A 281 11.79 -10.37 -10.43
C LEU A 281 11.80 -9.02 -9.70
N GLY A 282 11.88 -7.90 -10.45
CA GLY A 282 11.78 -6.56 -9.90
C GLY A 282 10.43 -6.30 -9.21
N ASN A 283 9.33 -6.79 -9.78
CA ASN A 283 7.99 -6.69 -9.16
C ASN A 283 7.85 -7.59 -7.93
N ALA A 284 8.31 -8.85 -8.00
CA ALA A 284 8.32 -9.72 -6.82
C ALA A 284 9.13 -9.11 -5.67
N LEU A 285 10.26 -8.48 -5.99
CA LEU A 285 11.09 -7.78 -5.01
C LEU A 285 10.41 -6.51 -4.47
N ARG A 286 9.62 -5.80 -5.28
CA ARG A 286 8.78 -4.69 -4.83
C ARG A 286 7.83 -5.13 -3.74
N ASP A 287 7.10 -6.21 -3.96
CA ASP A 287 6.11 -6.70 -2.99
C ASP A 287 6.77 -7.10 -1.68
N VAL A 288 7.94 -7.75 -1.75
CA VAL A 288 8.74 -8.11 -0.57
C VAL A 288 9.30 -6.89 0.16
N LEU A 289 9.85 -5.90 -0.56
CA LEU A 289 10.48 -4.74 0.07
C LEU A 289 9.47 -3.69 0.55
N GLN A 290 8.29 -3.59 -0.07
CA GLN A 290 7.19 -2.74 0.39
C GLN A 290 6.40 -3.40 1.53
N SER A 291 6.42 -4.74 1.64
CA SER A 291 5.85 -5.44 2.81
C SER A 291 6.52 -5.09 4.14
N SER A 292 7.67 -4.40 4.14
CA SER A 292 8.30 -3.91 5.37
C SER A 292 7.61 -2.68 5.97
N GLN A 293 6.54 -2.16 5.35
CA GLN A 293 5.67 -1.15 5.95
C GLN A 293 4.44 -1.75 6.65
N HIS A 294 4.19 -3.06 6.57
CA HIS A 294 3.19 -3.71 7.43
C HIS A 294 3.82 -4.01 8.80
N SER A 295 3.21 -3.41 9.82
CA SER A 295 3.58 -3.55 11.23
C SER A 295 3.55 -5.03 11.68
N LYS A 296 4.46 -5.42 12.57
CA LYS A 296 4.64 -6.81 13.03
C LYS A 296 3.38 -7.25 13.79
N THR A 297 2.69 -8.28 13.33
CA THR A 297 1.62 -8.95 14.09
C THR A 297 2.22 -9.90 15.14
N LEU A 298 1.63 -9.98 16.34
CA LEU A 298 2.10 -10.90 17.39
C LEU A 298 1.83 -12.36 17.00
N SER A 299 2.74 -13.27 17.36
CA SER A 299 2.49 -14.70 17.24
C SER A 299 1.39 -15.17 18.20
N SER A 300 0.70 -16.28 17.89
CA SER A 300 -0.37 -16.85 18.74
C SER A 300 0.10 -17.19 20.16
N ARG A 301 1.41 -17.40 20.36
CA ARG A 301 2.00 -17.59 21.69
C ARG A 301 2.17 -16.27 22.42
N GLN A 302 2.77 -15.26 21.78
CA GLN A 302 2.94 -13.92 22.34
C GLN A 302 1.59 -13.27 22.66
N LEU A 303 0.61 -13.42 21.75
CA LEU A 303 -0.75 -12.92 21.97
C LEU A 303 -1.39 -13.51 23.23
N ARG A 304 -1.27 -14.83 23.43
CA ARG A 304 -1.80 -15.51 24.63
C ARG A 304 -1.09 -15.05 25.90
N GLU A 305 0.22 -14.83 25.83
CA GLU A 305 1.00 -14.33 26.95
C GLU A 305 0.61 -12.90 27.33
N VAL A 306 0.51 -12.00 26.33
CA VAL A 306 0.08 -10.61 26.51
C VAL A 306 -1.33 -10.52 27.07
N ILE A 307 -2.29 -11.26 26.51
CA ILE A 307 -3.67 -11.30 27.03
C ILE A 307 -3.70 -11.91 28.44
N GLY A 308 -2.89 -12.94 28.70
CA GLY A 308 -2.77 -13.56 30.03
C GLY A 308 -2.23 -12.58 31.08
N GLN A 309 -1.18 -11.83 30.74
CA GLN A 309 -0.61 -10.79 31.61
C GLN A 309 -1.62 -9.67 31.88
N ALA A 310 -2.31 -9.19 30.83
CA ALA A 310 -3.31 -8.12 30.98
C ALA A 310 -4.52 -8.54 31.81
N ARG A 311 -4.93 -9.82 31.73
CA ARG A 311 -5.97 -10.38 32.61
C ARG A 311 -5.50 -10.50 34.06
N GLY A 312 -4.23 -10.82 34.30
CA GLY A 312 -3.64 -10.90 35.63
C GLY A 312 -3.41 -9.53 36.31
N SER A 313 -3.20 -8.47 35.53
CA SER A 313 -3.03 -7.10 36.03
C SER A 313 -4.36 -6.38 36.30
N ALA A 314 -5.49 -6.91 35.80
CA ALA A 314 -6.81 -6.40 36.10
C ALA A 314 -7.20 -6.82 37.52
N GLY A 315 -7.22 -5.88 38.47
CA GLY A 315 -7.55 -6.15 39.87
C GLY A 315 -8.97 -6.74 40.06
N PRO A 316 -9.27 -7.30 41.26
CA PRO A 316 -10.56 -7.95 41.57
C PRO A 316 -11.80 -7.07 41.38
N GLU A 317 -11.66 -5.75 41.31
CA GLU A 317 -12.76 -4.81 41.13
C GLU A 317 -13.28 -4.70 39.69
N ALA A 318 -12.51 -5.14 38.68
CA ALA A 318 -12.98 -5.20 37.28
C ALA A 318 -14.14 -6.21 37.05
N GLY A 319 -14.48 -6.98 38.08
CA GLY A 319 -15.59 -7.93 38.14
C GLY A 319 -16.90 -7.38 38.73
N LYS A 320 -16.92 -6.17 39.33
CA LYS A 320 -18.18 -5.48 39.69
C LYS A 320 -18.70 -4.70 38.49
N ARG A 321 -18.95 -5.41 37.38
CA ARG A 321 -19.49 -4.78 36.17
C ARG A 321 -20.95 -4.42 36.42
N SER A 322 -21.27 -3.13 36.33
CA SER A 322 -22.65 -2.65 36.30
C SER A 322 -23.42 -3.41 35.22
N ALA A 323 -24.63 -3.85 35.55
CA ALA A 323 -25.52 -4.46 34.56
C ALA A 323 -25.64 -3.55 33.33
N PRO A 324 -25.90 -4.10 32.13
CA PRO A 324 -26.25 -3.28 30.97
C PRO A 324 -27.34 -2.29 31.39
N GLU A 325 -27.20 -1.01 31.02
CA GLU A 325 -28.33 -0.09 31.17
C GLU A 325 -29.49 -0.67 30.34
N ALA A 326 -30.68 -0.79 30.93
CA ALA A 326 -31.79 -1.55 30.36
C ALA A 326 -32.29 -1.03 29.00
N ASP A 327 -31.82 0.14 28.56
CA ASP A 327 -32.20 0.83 27.32
C ASP A 327 -31.00 1.10 26.38
N ALA A 328 -29.83 0.52 26.66
CA ALA A 328 -28.62 0.72 25.85
C ALA A 328 -28.59 -0.23 24.64
N VAL A 329 -28.55 0.35 23.43
CA VAL A 329 -28.30 -0.40 22.18
C VAL A 329 -26.85 -0.88 22.14
N LEU A 330 -25.91 -0.02 22.54
CA LEU A 330 -24.50 -0.37 22.65
C LEU A 330 -24.02 -0.22 24.09
N SER A 331 -23.31 -1.22 24.61
CA SER A 331 -22.59 -1.12 25.89
C SER A 331 -21.18 -1.69 25.78
N ILE A 332 -20.19 -0.82 25.86
CA ILE A 332 -18.78 -1.16 25.98
C ILE A 332 -18.44 -1.20 27.46
N ARG A 333 -17.79 -2.30 27.90
CA ARG A 333 -17.41 -2.49 29.31
C ARG A 333 -15.94 -2.84 29.45
N GLY A 334 -15.19 -2.00 30.15
CA GLY A 334 -13.77 -2.19 30.47
C GLY A 334 -12.89 -2.52 29.27
N LEU A 335 -13.15 -1.91 28.11
CA LEU A 335 -12.47 -2.20 26.85
C LEU A 335 -11.01 -1.76 26.91
N ARG A 336 -10.10 -2.70 26.63
CA ARG A 336 -8.65 -2.47 26.61
C ARG A 336 -8.07 -2.87 25.27
N ILE A 337 -7.35 -1.96 24.61
CA ILE A 337 -6.76 -2.17 23.28
C ILE A 337 -5.28 -1.81 23.34
N ALA A 338 -4.44 -2.68 22.79
CA ALA A 338 -3.01 -2.48 22.70
C ALA A 338 -2.45 -2.78 21.31
N TYR A 339 -1.27 -2.23 21.02
CA TYR A 339 -0.53 -2.44 19.78
C TYR A 339 0.86 -3.00 20.07
N PRO A 340 1.45 -3.79 19.16
CA PRO A 340 2.81 -4.26 19.29
C PRO A 340 3.79 -3.07 19.36
N ASP A 341 4.71 -3.12 20.32
CA ASP A 341 5.73 -2.10 20.53
C ASP A 341 7.10 -2.80 20.69
N GLY A 342 7.93 -2.68 19.65
CA GLY A 342 9.23 -3.36 19.60
C GLY A 342 9.14 -4.88 19.44
N ASP A 343 10.19 -5.59 19.88
CA ASP A 343 10.34 -7.03 19.61
C ASP A 343 9.52 -7.93 20.56
N ASP A 344 9.13 -7.46 21.76
CA ASP A 344 8.40 -8.27 22.76
C ASP A 344 7.41 -7.46 23.63
N GLY A 345 7.10 -6.20 23.28
CA GLY A 345 6.20 -5.35 24.06
C GLY A 345 4.84 -5.14 23.40
N VAL A 346 3.85 -4.75 24.19
CA VAL A 346 2.66 -4.07 23.69
C VAL A 346 2.49 -2.73 24.39
N ARG A 347 2.07 -1.73 23.63
CA ARG A 347 1.65 -0.44 24.14
C ARG A 347 0.13 -0.41 24.17
N GLU A 348 -0.44 -0.33 25.37
CA GLU A 348 -1.87 -0.09 25.55
C GLU A 348 -2.21 1.34 25.11
N VAL A 349 -3.29 1.47 24.34
CA VAL A 349 -3.79 2.72 23.74
C VAL A 349 -5.21 3.05 24.21
N VAL A 350 -5.97 2.04 24.67
CA VAL A 350 -7.26 2.23 25.33
C VAL A 350 -7.21 1.49 26.66
N HIS A 351 -7.50 2.19 27.75
CA HIS A 351 -7.20 1.76 29.12
C HIS A 351 -8.46 1.44 29.96
N GLY A 352 -9.28 0.51 29.48
CA GLY A 352 -10.41 0.00 30.27
C GLY A 352 -11.62 0.91 30.22
N VAL A 353 -12.05 1.28 29.01
CA VAL A 353 -13.11 2.25 28.79
C VAL A 353 -14.51 1.61 28.91
N ASP A 354 -15.40 2.33 29.59
CA ASP A 354 -16.84 2.04 29.66
C ASP A 354 -17.64 3.09 28.86
N LEU A 355 -18.50 2.64 27.95
CA LEU A 355 -19.37 3.51 27.15
C LEU A 355 -20.75 2.86 26.99
N ALA A 356 -21.81 3.66 26.97
CA ALA A 356 -23.16 3.16 26.69
C ALA A 356 -23.92 4.16 25.82
N VAL A 357 -24.64 3.69 24.81
CA VAL A 357 -25.45 4.51 23.91
C VAL A 357 -26.86 3.93 23.87
N ARG A 358 -27.86 4.75 24.17
CA ARG A 358 -29.28 4.38 24.21
C ARG A 358 -29.91 4.41 22.83
N ARG A 359 -31.08 3.80 22.72
CA ARG A 359 -31.85 3.82 21.47
C ARG A 359 -32.30 5.24 21.15
N GLY A 360 -32.12 5.67 19.91
CA GLY A 360 -32.44 7.04 19.50
C GLY A 360 -31.49 8.12 20.03
N GLU A 361 -30.41 7.75 20.73
CA GLU A 361 -29.42 8.69 21.25
C GLU A 361 -28.30 8.93 20.24
N ILE A 362 -27.90 10.20 20.07
CA ILE A 362 -26.64 10.58 19.42
C ILE A 362 -25.61 10.86 20.51
N HIS A 363 -24.62 9.97 20.63
CA HIS A 363 -23.52 10.09 21.57
C HIS A 363 -22.27 10.67 20.90
N GLY A 364 -21.79 11.82 21.38
CA GLY A 364 -20.53 12.41 20.94
C GLY A 364 -19.32 11.77 21.60
N LEU A 365 -18.33 11.32 20.82
CA LEU A 365 -17.03 10.88 21.32
C LEU A 365 -15.97 11.89 20.89
N VAL A 366 -15.45 12.66 21.84
CA VAL A 366 -14.59 13.84 21.57
C VAL A 366 -13.24 13.75 22.24
N GLY A 367 -12.27 14.54 21.76
CA GLY A 367 -10.91 14.60 22.31
C GLY A 367 -9.86 14.86 21.24
N GLU A 368 -8.61 15.08 21.64
CA GLU A 368 -7.50 15.34 20.72
C GLU A 368 -7.18 14.20 19.75
N SER A 369 -6.48 14.50 18.66
CA SER A 369 -5.96 13.47 17.76
C SER A 369 -5.05 12.51 18.54
N GLY A 370 -5.25 11.21 18.35
CA GLY A 370 -4.51 10.17 19.09
C GLY A 370 -5.06 9.81 20.47
N SER A 371 -6.17 10.40 20.94
CA SER A 371 -6.75 10.08 22.25
C SER A 371 -7.42 8.69 22.36
N GLY A 372 -7.59 7.97 21.24
CA GLY A 372 -8.15 6.61 21.21
C GLY A 372 -9.57 6.50 20.63
N LYS A 373 -10.21 7.60 20.21
CA LYS A 373 -11.59 7.62 19.69
C LYS A 373 -11.85 6.62 18.55
N SER A 374 -11.04 6.67 17.50
CA SER A 374 -11.17 5.77 16.36
C SER A 374 -10.94 4.30 16.75
N GLN A 375 -10.19 4.03 17.82
CA GLN A 375 -10.01 2.66 18.32
C GLN A 375 -11.29 2.12 18.95
N ILE A 376 -12.01 2.94 19.72
CA ILE A 376 -13.33 2.57 20.25
C ILE A 376 -14.31 2.34 19.09
N ALA A 377 -14.37 3.26 18.13
CA ALA A 377 -15.23 3.15 16.95
C ALA A 377 -14.95 1.86 16.14
N PHE A 378 -13.69 1.62 15.79
CA PHE A 378 -13.29 0.46 14.99
C PHE A 378 -13.42 -0.86 15.73
N SER A 379 -13.24 -0.87 17.06
CA SER A 379 -13.49 -2.06 17.87
C SER A 379 -14.95 -2.50 17.84
N THR A 380 -15.88 -1.53 17.85
CA THR A 380 -17.32 -1.77 17.77
C THR A 380 -17.74 -2.35 16.41
N LEU A 381 -16.99 -2.02 15.36
CA LEU A 381 -17.19 -2.52 14.00
C LEU A 381 -16.40 -3.80 13.70
N GLY A 382 -15.48 -4.20 14.58
CA GLY A 382 -14.55 -5.31 14.31
C GLY A 382 -13.63 -5.07 13.11
N ILE A 383 -13.25 -3.81 12.87
CA ILE A 383 -12.35 -3.40 11.76
C ILE A 383 -11.01 -2.83 12.27
N LEU A 384 -10.66 -3.13 13.52
CA LEU A 384 -9.35 -2.79 14.06
C LEU A 384 -8.23 -3.33 13.13
N PRO A 385 -7.09 -2.62 13.02
CA PRO A 385 -5.92 -3.12 12.32
C PRO A 385 -5.53 -4.52 12.83
N ARG A 386 -4.98 -5.36 11.95
CA ARG A 386 -4.64 -6.76 12.28
C ARG A 386 -3.67 -6.90 13.44
N GLU A 387 -2.88 -5.86 13.68
CA GLU A 387 -1.89 -5.79 14.74
C GLU A 387 -2.51 -5.46 16.09
N ALA A 388 -3.69 -4.85 16.12
CA ALA A 388 -4.36 -4.47 17.35
C ALA A 388 -4.75 -5.71 18.17
N VAL A 389 -4.54 -5.61 19.47
CA VAL A 389 -4.85 -6.66 20.44
C VAL A 389 -5.90 -6.13 21.41
N ILE A 390 -7.05 -6.78 21.46
CA ILE A 390 -8.02 -6.54 22.53
C ILE A 390 -7.53 -7.31 23.77
N LEU A 391 -7.04 -6.57 24.77
CA LEU A 391 -6.51 -7.14 26.01
C LEU A 391 -7.62 -7.64 26.94
N GLY A 392 -8.81 -7.02 26.84
CA GLY A 392 -9.97 -7.37 27.65
C GLY A 392 -11.14 -6.41 27.45
N GLY A 393 -12.23 -6.68 28.17
CA GLY A 393 -13.49 -5.98 28.06
C GLY A 393 -14.53 -6.75 27.23
N SER A 394 -15.69 -6.14 27.02
CA SER A 394 -16.78 -6.68 26.19
C SER A 394 -17.47 -5.55 25.45
N ILE A 395 -18.02 -5.85 24.27
CA ILE A 395 -18.82 -4.92 23.48
C ILE A 395 -20.18 -5.58 23.25
N LEU A 396 -21.20 -5.09 23.94
CA LEU A 396 -22.55 -5.63 23.92
C LEU A 396 -23.42 -4.82 22.94
N LEU A 397 -24.09 -5.49 22.00
CA LEU A 397 -25.10 -4.90 21.13
C LEU A 397 -26.47 -5.51 21.46
N ASP A 398 -27.41 -4.72 21.97
CA ASP A 398 -28.67 -5.18 22.58
C ASP A 398 -28.46 -6.38 23.54
N GLY A 399 -27.39 -6.32 24.33
CA GLY A 399 -27.03 -7.35 25.32
C GLY A 399 -26.21 -8.54 24.77
N GLU A 400 -25.99 -8.63 23.46
CA GLU A 400 -25.18 -9.68 22.83
C GLU A 400 -23.71 -9.25 22.71
N ASP A 401 -22.77 -10.04 23.27
CA ASP A 401 -21.33 -9.73 23.17
C ASP A 401 -20.78 -10.02 21.77
N LEU A 402 -20.42 -8.94 21.08
CA LEU A 402 -19.83 -8.97 19.74
C LEU A 402 -18.42 -9.57 19.75
N LEU A 403 -17.69 -9.47 20.86
CA LEU A 403 -16.33 -10.00 20.99
C LEU A 403 -16.32 -11.49 21.37
N ALA A 404 -17.48 -12.09 21.64
CA ALA A 404 -17.57 -13.52 21.98
C ALA A 404 -17.20 -14.43 20.80
N SER A 405 -17.49 -14.01 19.56
CA SER A 405 -17.10 -14.74 18.35
C SER A 405 -17.08 -13.85 17.11
N GLU A 406 -16.26 -14.21 16.11
CA GLU A 406 -16.27 -13.52 14.81
C GLU A 406 -17.62 -13.69 14.08
N ASP A 407 -18.37 -14.74 14.38
CA ASP A 407 -19.72 -14.94 13.84
C ASP A 407 -20.70 -13.89 14.35
N HIS A 408 -20.67 -13.55 15.65
CA HIS A 408 -21.48 -12.46 16.21
C HIS A 408 -21.09 -11.12 15.58
N MET A 409 -19.79 -10.81 15.52
CA MET A 409 -19.30 -9.58 14.88
C MET A 409 -19.71 -9.49 13.41
N ARG A 410 -19.60 -10.59 12.65
CA ARG A 410 -20.01 -10.64 11.23
C ARG A 410 -21.52 -10.51 11.04
N GLN A 411 -22.33 -10.98 11.98
CA GLN A 411 -23.78 -10.82 11.94
C GLN A 411 -24.21 -9.39 12.25
N ALA A 412 -23.47 -8.67 13.10
CA ALA A 412 -23.71 -7.27 13.40
C ALA A 412 -23.18 -6.32 12.32
N ARG A 413 -21.93 -6.49 11.87
CA ARG A 413 -21.25 -5.58 10.93
C ARG A 413 -21.97 -5.49 9.59
N GLY A 414 -22.36 -4.26 9.22
CA GLY A 414 -23.06 -3.94 7.97
C GLY A 414 -24.55 -4.30 7.96
N ARG A 415 -25.07 -4.92 9.03
CA ARG A 415 -26.50 -5.26 9.18
C ARG A 415 -27.14 -4.47 10.30
N ARG A 416 -26.62 -4.63 11.52
CA ARG A 416 -27.09 -3.96 12.73
C ARG A 416 -26.22 -2.75 13.09
N ILE A 417 -24.96 -2.76 12.68
CA ILE A 417 -24.04 -1.63 12.84
C ILE A 417 -23.56 -1.17 11.47
N ALA A 418 -23.71 0.11 11.18
CA ALA A 418 -23.17 0.74 9.97
C ALA A 418 -22.08 1.76 10.30
N TYR A 419 -21.27 2.08 9.28
CA TYR A 419 -20.13 2.99 9.41
C TYR A 419 -20.21 4.09 8.37
N VAL A 420 -20.02 5.34 8.80
CA VAL A 420 -19.85 6.51 7.94
C VAL A 420 -18.42 7.03 8.15
N PRO A 421 -17.53 6.91 7.15
CA PRO A 421 -16.12 7.27 7.29
C PRO A 421 -15.88 8.79 7.17
N GLN A 422 -14.70 9.20 7.64
CA GLN A 422 -14.22 10.60 7.68
C GLN A 422 -14.03 11.24 6.31
N GLU A 423 -13.44 10.50 5.36
CA GLU A 423 -13.11 11.06 4.04
C GLU A 423 -13.91 10.38 2.92
N PRO A 424 -14.87 11.10 2.28
CA PRO A 424 -15.80 10.43 1.38
C PRO A 424 -15.15 9.90 0.10
N MET A 425 -14.20 10.64 -0.46
CA MET A 425 -13.61 10.34 -1.76
C MET A 425 -12.60 9.17 -1.70
N SER A 426 -11.89 9.00 -0.59
CA SER A 426 -10.92 7.91 -0.41
C SER A 426 -11.58 6.58 -0.02
N ASN A 427 -12.83 6.62 0.45
CA ASN A 427 -13.63 5.44 0.82
C ASN A 427 -14.50 4.89 -0.32
N LEU A 428 -14.50 5.53 -1.49
CA LEU A 428 -15.16 5.03 -2.70
C LEU A 428 -14.11 4.57 -3.70
N ASP A 429 -14.26 3.36 -4.24
CA ASP A 429 -13.33 2.82 -5.24
C ASP A 429 -13.49 3.58 -6.57
N PRO A 430 -12.44 4.26 -7.09
CA PRO A 430 -12.53 5.08 -8.29
C PRO A 430 -12.75 4.27 -9.57
N CYS A 431 -12.54 2.95 -9.54
CA CYS A 431 -12.72 2.05 -10.67
C CYS A 431 -14.17 1.57 -10.86
N PHE A 432 -15.06 1.84 -9.91
CA PHE A 432 -16.47 1.40 -9.98
C PHE A 432 -17.44 2.57 -9.89
N THR A 433 -18.61 2.43 -10.51
CA THR A 433 -19.69 3.41 -10.37
C THR A 433 -20.28 3.39 -8.96
N ILE A 434 -20.86 4.51 -8.53
CA ILE A 434 -21.53 4.63 -7.24
C ILE A 434 -22.56 3.53 -7.04
N GLY A 435 -23.42 3.32 -8.04
CA GLY A 435 -24.45 2.30 -7.97
C GLY A 435 -23.93 0.88 -7.86
N ALA A 436 -22.82 0.56 -8.53
CA ALA A 436 -22.21 -0.77 -8.43
C ALA A 436 -21.72 -1.06 -6.99
N GLN A 437 -21.10 -0.07 -6.35
CA GLN A 437 -20.59 -0.17 -4.99
C GLN A 437 -21.73 -0.30 -3.96
N LEU A 438 -22.75 0.55 -4.06
CA LEU A 438 -23.91 0.51 -3.16
C LEU A 438 -24.70 -0.81 -3.28
N VAL A 439 -24.95 -1.28 -4.51
CA VAL A 439 -25.65 -2.55 -4.76
C VAL A 439 -24.84 -3.72 -4.22
N HIS A 440 -23.52 -3.71 -4.36
CA HIS A 440 -22.66 -4.75 -3.83
C HIS A 440 -22.77 -4.83 -2.30
N GLY A 441 -22.64 -3.69 -1.62
CA GLY A 441 -22.76 -3.60 -0.17
C GLY A 441 -24.12 -4.09 0.34
N LEU A 442 -25.22 -3.57 -0.20
CA LEU A 442 -26.57 -3.93 0.24
C LEU A 442 -26.88 -5.43 0.05
N ARG A 443 -26.44 -6.01 -1.07
CA ARG A 443 -26.66 -7.44 -1.37
C ARG A 443 -25.76 -8.38 -0.57
N ALA A 444 -24.65 -7.89 -0.01
CA ALA A 444 -23.82 -8.68 0.89
C ALA A 444 -24.54 -8.96 2.22
N VAL A 445 -25.45 -8.07 2.62
CA VAL A 445 -26.08 -8.10 3.93
C VAL A 445 -27.55 -8.53 3.86
N LYS A 446 -28.29 -8.11 2.83
CA LYS A 446 -29.70 -8.46 2.59
C LYS A 446 -29.84 -9.41 1.39
N LYS A 447 -30.68 -10.44 1.53
CA LYS A 447 -31.00 -11.38 0.44
C LYS A 447 -31.98 -10.72 -0.53
N MET A 448 -31.48 -10.20 -1.64
CA MET A 448 -32.30 -9.57 -2.68
C MET A 448 -31.65 -9.64 -4.06
N THR A 449 -32.47 -9.46 -5.10
CA THR A 449 -32.01 -9.35 -6.48
C THR A 449 -31.33 -8.00 -6.73
N LYS A 450 -30.53 -7.92 -7.80
CA LYS A 450 -29.89 -6.66 -8.22
C LYS A 450 -30.92 -5.55 -8.49
N ARG A 451 -32.04 -5.87 -9.14
CA ARG A 451 -33.08 -4.89 -9.49
C ARG A 451 -33.80 -4.35 -8.25
N GLU A 452 -34.05 -5.20 -7.25
CA GLU A 452 -34.64 -4.76 -5.99
C GLU A 452 -33.70 -3.81 -5.24
N ALA A 453 -32.40 -4.16 -5.17
CA ALA A 453 -31.37 -3.32 -4.57
C ALA A 453 -31.27 -1.95 -5.26
N GLU A 454 -31.24 -1.93 -6.61
CA GLU A 454 -31.20 -0.68 -7.39
C GLU A 454 -32.40 0.22 -7.09
N ARG A 455 -33.61 -0.35 -7.03
CA ARG A 455 -34.82 0.42 -6.73
C ARG A 455 -34.79 1.01 -5.32
N GLU A 456 -34.39 0.23 -4.32
CA GLU A 456 -34.30 0.67 -2.92
C GLU A 456 -33.24 1.77 -2.77
N LEU A 457 -32.06 1.58 -3.38
CA LEU A 457 -30.97 2.56 -3.33
C LEU A 457 -31.27 3.84 -4.07
N LEU A 458 -31.97 3.81 -5.20
CA LEU A 458 -32.38 5.03 -5.91
C LEU A 458 -33.38 5.85 -5.08
N ALA A 459 -34.34 5.19 -4.44
CA ALA A 459 -35.27 5.84 -3.52
C ALA A 459 -34.54 6.44 -2.32
N LEU A 460 -33.55 5.72 -1.77
CA LEU A 460 -32.77 6.18 -0.64
C LEU A 460 -31.82 7.34 -1.01
N LEU A 461 -31.20 7.30 -2.19
CA LEU A 461 -30.40 8.40 -2.73
C LEU A 461 -31.23 9.68 -2.87
N ALA A 462 -32.47 9.57 -3.36
CA ALA A 462 -33.40 10.70 -3.41
C ALA A 462 -33.67 11.26 -2.01
N ARG A 463 -33.90 10.37 -1.03
CA ARG A 463 -34.15 10.74 0.38
C ARG A 463 -32.98 11.45 1.03
N VAL A 464 -31.75 10.99 0.80
CA VAL A 464 -30.54 11.67 1.33
C VAL A 464 -30.19 12.95 0.55
N GLY A 465 -31.11 13.51 -0.26
CA GLY A 465 -30.97 14.79 -0.93
C GLY A 465 -30.22 14.77 -2.27
N ILE A 466 -30.00 13.61 -2.89
CA ILE A 466 -29.45 13.55 -4.25
C ILE A 466 -30.55 13.90 -5.26
N LYS A 467 -30.44 15.07 -5.90
CA LYS A 467 -31.44 15.61 -6.84
C LYS A 467 -31.72 14.71 -8.05
N ASP A 468 -30.68 14.07 -8.58
CA ASP A 468 -30.76 13.17 -9.74
C ASP A 468 -30.09 11.83 -9.39
N PRO A 469 -30.79 10.95 -8.66
CA PRO A 469 -30.25 9.68 -8.21
C PRO A 469 -29.78 8.80 -9.37
N GLU A 470 -30.56 8.74 -10.46
CA GLU A 470 -30.27 7.88 -11.60
C GLU A 470 -28.96 8.25 -12.29
N ARG A 471 -28.70 9.55 -12.45
CA ARG A 471 -27.44 10.05 -12.99
C ARG A 471 -26.29 9.74 -12.06
N VAL A 472 -26.42 10.05 -10.77
CA VAL A 472 -25.35 9.82 -9.77
C VAL A 472 -25.03 8.34 -9.62
N PHE A 473 -26.03 7.48 -9.68
CA PHE A 473 -25.87 6.04 -9.60
C PHE A 473 -24.97 5.47 -10.72
N ARG A 474 -24.93 6.13 -11.89
CA ARG A 474 -24.09 5.76 -13.04
C ARG A 474 -22.74 6.47 -13.06
N GLN A 475 -22.51 7.44 -12.18
CA GLN A 475 -21.27 8.19 -12.09
C GLN A 475 -20.20 7.42 -11.32
N TYR A 476 -18.95 7.81 -11.53
CA TYR A 476 -17.79 7.39 -10.74
C TYR A 476 -17.51 8.42 -9.62
N PRO A 477 -16.78 8.04 -8.56
CA PRO A 477 -16.49 8.94 -7.43
C PRO A 477 -15.88 10.28 -7.85
N HIS A 478 -14.95 10.29 -8.81
CA HIS A 478 -14.31 11.51 -9.33
C HIS A 478 -15.26 12.44 -10.13
N GLN A 479 -16.52 12.08 -10.31
CA GLN A 479 -17.53 12.84 -11.07
C GLN A 479 -18.59 13.50 -10.19
N ILE A 480 -18.50 13.36 -8.87
CA ILE A 480 -19.42 13.95 -7.88
C ILE A 480 -18.67 14.85 -6.90
N SER A 481 -19.38 15.81 -6.28
CA SER A 481 -18.78 16.67 -5.25
C SER A 481 -18.55 15.92 -3.94
N GLY A 482 -17.71 16.46 -3.05
CA GLY A 482 -17.48 15.89 -1.72
C GLY A 482 -18.77 15.72 -0.91
N GLY A 483 -19.65 16.73 -0.90
CA GLY A 483 -20.96 16.63 -0.24
C GLY A 483 -21.88 15.56 -0.84
N MET A 484 -21.88 15.39 -2.17
CA MET A 484 -22.61 14.30 -2.82
C MET A 484 -22.03 12.93 -2.45
N ALA A 485 -20.70 12.82 -2.39
CA ALA A 485 -20.02 11.59 -1.98
C ALA A 485 -20.34 11.25 -0.52
N GLN A 486 -20.42 12.24 0.37
CA GLN A 486 -20.81 12.01 1.76
C GLN A 486 -22.26 11.51 1.87
N ARG A 487 -23.20 12.16 1.17
CA ARG A 487 -24.60 11.69 1.09
C ARG A 487 -24.71 10.27 0.54
N VAL A 488 -23.89 9.92 -0.45
CA VAL A 488 -23.79 8.55 -1.00
C VAL A 488 -23.32 7.55 0.06
N LEU A 489 -22.32 7.90 0.87
CA LEU A 489 -21.83 7.03 1.94
C LEU A 489 -22.86 6.87 3.06
N ILE A 490 -23.53 7.95 3.46
CA ILE A 490 -24.65 7.90 4.41
C ILE A 490 -25.77 6.99 3.87
N CYS A 491 -26.13 7.14 2.59
CA CYS A 491 -27.07 6.24 1.92
C CYS A 491 -26.63 4.78 2.02
N GLY A 492 -25.37 4.47 1.73
CA GLY A 492 -24.81 3.13 1.88
C GLY A 492 -24.91 2.58 3.30
N ALA A 493 -24.60 3.41 4.31
CA ALA A 493 -24.69 3.04 5.71
C ALA A 493 -26.13 2.71 6.13
N VAL A 494 -27.09 3.58 5.82
CA VAL A 494 -28.49 3.43 6.26
C VAL A 494 -29.33 2.51 5.38
N ALA A 495 -28.83 2.10 4.21
CA ALA A 495 -29.50 1.13 3.33
C ALA A 495 -29.71 -0.23 4.00
N SER A 496 -28.82 -0.60 4.92
CA SER A 496 -28.93 -1.85 5.68
C SER A 496 -30.04 -1.82 6.74
N ASP A 497 -30.59 -0.64 7.06
CA ASP A 497 -31.48 -0.38 8.19
C ASP A 497 -30.84 -0.79 9.54
N PRO A 498 -29.69 -0.19 9.88
CA PRO A 498 -28.94 -0.55 11.08
C PRO A 498 -29.67 -0.12 12.36
N GLU A 499 -29.25 -0.63 13.51
CA GLU A 499 -29.67 -0.16 14.83
C GLU A 499 -28.71 0.92 15.38
N LEU A 500 -27.43 0.84 14.98
CA LEU A 500 -26.36 1.74 15.38
C LEU A 500 -25.58 2.25 14.17
N ILE A 501 -25.31 3.55 14.12
CA ILE A 501 -24.36 4.15 13.18
C ILE A 501 -23.14 4.66 13.93
N VAL A 502 -21.96 4.29 13.46
CA VAL A 502 -20.70 4.91 13.87
C VAL A 502 -20.30 5.89 12.79
N ALA A 503 -20.38 7.18 13.08
CA ALA A 503 -19.99 8.26 12.18
C ALA A 503 -18.65 8.84 12.63
N ASP A 504 -17.59 8.56 11.89
CA ASP A 504 -16.24 9.08 12.19
C ASP A 504 -15.99 10.33 11.38
N GLU A 505 -16.01 11.48 12.04
CA GLU A 505 -15.79 12.80 11.46
C GLU A 505 -16.58 13.04 10.14
N PRO A 506 -17.91 12.85 10.14
CA PRO A 506 -18.72 12.79 8.92
C PRO A 506 -18.85 14.11 8.16
N THR A 507 -18.29 15.20 8.69
CA THR A 507 -18.35 16.55 8.11
C THR A 507 -16.97 17.12 7.81
N THR A 508 -15.90 16.36 8.08
CA THR A 508 -14.53 16.81 7.79
C THR A 508 -14.35 16.98 6.28
N ALA A 509 -13.63 18.05 5.89
CA ALA A 509 -13.37 18.43 4.50
C ALA A 509 -14.61 18.81 3.66
N LEU A 510 -15.74 19.15 4.30
CA LEU A 510 -16.90 19.76 3.65
C LEU A 510 -16.95 21.27 3.92
N ASP A 511 -17.56 22.03 3.02
CA ASP A 511 -17.85 23.44 3.29
C ASP A 511 -18.95 23.58 4.35
N VAL A 512 -18.98 24.72 5.06
CA VAL A 512 -19.87 24.96 6.21
C VAL A 512 -21.35 24.75 5.85
N THR A 513 -21.77 25.14 4.65
CA THR A 513 -23.16 24.97 4.19
C THR A 513 -23.49 23.49 4.02
N VAL A 514 -22.64 22.75 3.30
CA VAL A 514 -22.82 21.30 3.10
C VAL A 514 -22.73 20.52 4.41
N GLN A 515 -21.84 20.92 5.33
CA GLN A 515 -21.76 20.34 6.66
C GLN A 515 -23.11 20.45 7.40
N ALA A 516 -23.72 21.64 7.43
CA ALA A 516 -25.02 21.82 8.09
C ALA A 516 -26.10 20.92 7.46
N GLU A 517 -26.14 20.81 6.14
CA GLU A 517 -27.08 19.92 5.45
C GLU A 517 -26.85 18.43 5.77
N VAL A 518 -25.60 18.01 5.96
CA VAL A 518 -25.26 16.62 6.32
C VAL A 518 -25.64 16.31 7.77
N LEU A 519 -25.41 17.25 8.69
CA LEU A 519 -25.80 17.09 10.10
C LEU A 519 -27.32 17.04 10.26
N GLU A 520 -28.06 17.88 9.54
CA GLU A 520 -29.52 17.83 9.52
C GLU A 520 -30.03 16.49 8.97
N LEU A 521 -29.42 15.97 7.90
CA LEU A 521 -29.76 14.64 7.38
C LEU A 521 -29.56 13.53 8.43
N LEU A 522 -28.46 13.58 9.20
CA LEU A 522 -28.21 12.61 10.27
C LEU A 522 -29.25 12.73 11.40
N ARG A 523 -29.66 13.96 11.73
CA ARG A 523 -30.72 14.28 12.70
C ARG A 523 -32.07 13.69 12.27
N GLU A 524 -32.48 13.96 11.03
CA GLU A 524 -33.71 13.44 10.43
C GLU A 524 -33.72 11.90 10.41
N LEU A 525 -32.59 11.28 10.03
CA LEU A 525 -32.48 9.81 10.01
C LEU A 525 -32.64 9.21 11.40
N ARG A 526 -32.06 9.84 12.44
CA ARG A 526 -32.21 9.43 13.83
C ARG A 526 -33.67 9.54 14.28
N ASP A 527 -34.34 10.65 13.99
CA ASP A 527 -35.74 10.89 14.39
C ASP A 527 -36.73 9.95 13.70
N GLU A 528 -36.54 9.68 12.40
CA GLU A 528 -37.43 8.82 11.63
C GLU A 528 -37.33 7.34 12.03
N ARG A 529 -36.14 6.88 12.44
CA ARG A 529 -35.85 5.44 12.59
C ARG A 529 -35.48 5.02 14.01
N GLY A 530 -35.36 5.95 14.95
CA GLY A 530 -34.92 5.66 16.32
C GLY A 530 -33.50 5.10 16.38
N LEU A 531 -32.64 5.51 15.44
CA LEU A 531 -31.26 5.04 15.32
C LEU A 531 -30.41 5.54 16.48
N ALA A 532 -29.61 4.65 17.07
CA ALA A 532 -28.51 5.07 17.93
C ALA A 532 -27.33 5.53 17.05
N MET A 533 -26.57 6.53 17.51
CA MET A 533 -25.40 7.02 16.78
C MET A 533 -24.24 7.29 17.73
N ILE A 534 -23.03 6.85 17.33
CA ILE A 534 -21.78 7.38 17.86
C ILE A 534 -21.23 8.37 16.85
N LEU A 535 -21.11 9.62 17.25
CA LEU A 535 -20.46 10.67 16.48
C LEU A 535 -19.05 10.90 17.01
N VAL A 536 -18.05 10.39 16.31
CA VAL A 536 -16.64 10.70 16.62
C VAL A 536 -16.29 12.02 15.95
N THR A 537 -15.87 13.01 16.73
CA THR A 537 -15.49 14.32 16.19
C THR A 537 -14.53 15.05 17.11
N HIS A 538 -13.73 15.94 16.54
CA HIS A 538 -12.94 16.90 17.29
C HIS A 538 -13.62 18.29 17.35
N ASN A 539 -14.73 18.48 16.63
CA ASN A 539 -15.46 19.76 16.59
C ASN A 539 -16.56 19.77 17.66
N LEU A 540 -16.35 20.55 18.71
CA LEU A 540 -17.30 20.71 19.81
C LEU A 540 -18.58 21.47 19.40
N GLY A 541 -18.54 22.36 18.41
CA GLY A 541 -19.74 23.01 17.89
C GLY A 541 -20.72 22.02 17.27
N VAL A 542 -20.21 20.99 16.56
CA VAL A 542 -21.04 19.90 16.03
C VAL A 542 -21.67 19.07 17.15
N VAL A 543 -20.93 18.86 18.24
CA VAL A 543 -21.42 18.11 19.41
C VAL A 543 -22.52 18.87 20.11
N ALA A 544 -22.34 20.19 20.29
CA ALA A 544 -23.35 21.07 20.88
C ALA A 544 -24.63 21.12 20.04
N ASP A 545 -24.53 21.01 18.71
CA ASP A 545 -25.70 21.07 17.82
C ASP A 545 -26.45 19.73 17.72
N LEU A 546 -25.74 18.60 17.64
CA LEU A 546 -26.33 17.32 17.23
C LEU A 546 -26.44 16.26 18.34
N CYS A 547 -25.56 16.25 19.33
CA CYS A 547 -25.46 15.16 20.30
C CYS A 547 -26.36 15.38 21.53
N ASP A 548 -26.85 14.28 22.11
CA ASP A 548 -27.62 14.28 23.37
C ASP A 548 -26.68 14.13 24.57
N THR A 549 -25.70 13.23 24.47
CA THR A 549 -24.66 13.04 25.48
C THR A 549 -23.28 12.99 24.84
N VAL A 550 -22.24 13.17 25.66
CA VAL A 550 -20.86 13.28 25.20
C VAL A 550 -19.90 12.60 26.17
N SER A 551 -18.91 11.90 25.63
CA SER A 551 -17.74 11.40 26.34
C SER A 551 -16.47 12.07 25.82
N VAL A 552 -15.71 12.67 26.73
CA VAL A 552 -14.42 13.32 26.46
C VAL A 552 -13.31 12.31 26.72
N MET A 553 -12.48 12.06 25.71
CA MET A 553 -11.35 11.15 25.75
C MET A 553 -10.01 11.87 25.81
N LYS A 554 -9.13 11.40 26.70
CA LYS A 554 -7.72 11.81 26.80
C LYS A 554 -6.86 10.59 27.10
N ASP A 555 -5.72 10.46 26.40
CA ASP A 555 -4.72 9.42 26.66
C ASP A 555 -5.30 8.00 26.81
N GLY A 556 -6.29 7.64 25.98
CA GLY A 556 -6.89 6.30 25.98
C GLY A 556 -7.94 6.05 27.07
N LEU A 557 -8.34 7.08 27.82
CA LEU A 557 -9.36 7.03 28.87
C LEU A 557 -10.53 7.96 28.52
N ILE A 558 -11.74 7.61 28.96
CA ILE A 558 -12.83 8.57 29.06
C ILE A 558 -12.65 9.31 30.38
N VAL A 559 -12.38 10.62 30.30
CA VAL A 559 -12.14 11.46 31.47
C VAL A 559 -13.42 12.10 31.99
N GLU A 560 -14.36 12.41 31.10
CA GLU A 560 -15.65 12.99 31.46
C GLU A 560 -16.76 12.42 30.59
N ARG A 561 -17.93 12.17 31.18
CA ARG A 561 -19.15 11.79 30.46
C ARG A 561 -20.32 12.56 31.05
N SER A 562 -21.09 13.23 30.20
CA SER A 562 -22.23 14.04 30.64
C SER A 562 -23.27 14.17 29.52
N GLU A 563 -24.47 14.63 29.88
CA GLU A 563 -25.37 15.29 28.91
C GLU A 563 -24.66 16.51 28.33
N VAL A 564 -24.91 16.79 27.05
CA VAL A 564 -24.22 17.84 26.30
C VAL A 564 -24.41 19.21 26.96
N ASP A 565 -25.65 19.59 27.28
CA ASP A 565 -25.95 20.89 27.92
C ASP A 565 -25.12 21.10 29.21
N VAL A 566 -25.07 20.07 30.06
CA VAL A 566 -24.31 20.10 31.31
C VAL A 566 -22.80 20.23 31.06
N LEU A 567 -22.26 19.53 30.05
CA LEU A 567 -20.84 19.61 29.71
C LEU A 567 -20.45 21.03 29.27
N PHE A 568 -21.29 21.70 28.49
CA PHE A 568 -20.99 23.04 27.96
C PHE A 568 -21.22 24.16 28.99
N GLU A 569 -22.16 23.98 29.91
CA GLU A 569 -22.46 24.92 31.00
C GLU A 569 -21.49 24.80 32.18
N ALA A 570 -21.22 23.57 32.64
CA ALA A 570 -20.48 23.29 33.87
C ALA A 570 -19.57 22.06 33.74
N PRO A 571 -18.52 22.10 32.87
CA PRO A 571 -17.57 21.00 32.70
C PRO A 571 -16.82 20.71 34.00
N ALA A 572 -16.80 19.45 34.41
CA ALA A 572 -16.20 19.02 35.67
C ALA A 572 -14.68 18.81 35.56
N GLU A 573 -14.19 18.30 34.43
CA GLU A 573 -12.77 18.00 34.25
C GLU A 573 -11.98 19.21 33.73
N GLU A 574 -10.78 19.40 34.27
CA GLU A 574 -9.86 20.47 33.85
C GLU A 574 -9.52 20.37 32.35
N TYR A 575 -9.31 19.15 31.84
CA TYR A 575 -9.06 18.93 30.43
C TYR A 575 -10.26 19.34 29.54
N THR A 576 -11.48 19.05 29.97
CA THR A 576 -12.69 19.45 29.24
C THR A 576 -12.82 20.97 29.21
N GLN A 577 -12.51 21.65 30.33
CA GLN A 577 -12.47 23.12 30.41
C GLN A 577 -11.44 23.70 29.42
N GLU A 578 -10.24 23.12 29.36
CA GLU A 578 -9.20 23.52 28.42
C GLU A 578 -9.66 23.35 26.96
N LEU A 579 -10.24 22.19 26.63
CA LEU A 579 -10.75 21.87 25.29
C LEU A 579 -11.85 22.86 24.85
N LEU A 580 -12.83 23.12 25.72
CA LEU A 580 -13.92 24.08 25.47
C LEU A 580 -13.40 25.52 25.34
N SER A 581 -12.41 25.91 26.15
CA SER A 581 -11.82 27.25 26.08
C SER A 581 -11.03 27.48 24.78
N SER A 582 -10.40 26.41 24.28
CA SER A 582 -9.61 26.44 23.05
C SER A 582 -10.51 26.51 21.82
N ALA A 583 -11.62 25.77 21.81
CA ALA A 583 -12.62 25.82 20.74
C ALA A 583 -13.25 27.22 20.62
N ARG A 584 -13.65 27.85 21.74
CA ARG A 584 -14.22 29.22 21.75
C ARG A 584 -13.27 30.29 21.20
N ARG A 585 -11.94 30.11 21.33
CA ARG A 585 -10.95 31.07 20.80
C ARG A 585 -10.82 30.99 19.28
N VAL A 586 -11.04 29.83 18.68
CA VAL A 586 -10.97 29.63 17.22
C VAL A 586 -12.18 30.26 16.54
N GLU A 587 -13.39 30.07 17.07
CA GLU A 587 -14.61 30.70 16.54
C GLU A 587 -14.55 32.23 16.57
N ILE A 588 -13.95 32.84 17.60
CA ILE A 588 -13.80 34.30 17.68
C ILE A 588 -12.74 34.85 16.68
N ALA A 589 -11.79 34.02 16.23
CA ALA A 589 -10.76 34.43 15.28
C ALA A 589 -11.20 34.32 13.80
N GLU A 590 -12.29 33.59 13.52
CA GLU A 590 -12.85 33.39 12.17
C GLU A 590 -14.05 34.32 11.86
N VAL A 591 -14.51 35.15 12.81
CA VAL A 591 -15.55 36.18 12.60
C VAL A 591 -14.99 37.51 12.14
#